data_AF-A0A1D6IFQ3-F1
#
_entry.id   AF-A0A1D6IFQ3-F1
#
_cell.length_a   1.000
_cell.length_b   1.000
_cell.length_c   1.000
_cell.angle_alpha   90.00
_cell.angle_beta   90.00
_cell.angle_gamma   90.00
#
_symmetry.space_group_name_H-M   'P 1'
#
loop_
_entity.id
_entity.type
_entity.pdbx_description
1 polymer ?
#
loop_
_entity_poly.entity_id
_entity_poly.type
_entity_poly.pdbx_seq_one_letter_code
_entity_poly.pdbx_strand_id
1 'polypeptide(L)'
;MDDSSVKAEEQTMLLEEGGQAMAAKPAYTSLTSQILRLIFMDQLLLLENRLTLRAISKFGGYLLYFYICDRANLLGESAKNYNRDLFLFLYFLLFIVATMTSFKVHQDKSSFTGKSVLYFNRHQTEEWKGWMQDSRSRFF
;
A
#
# COMPACT_ATOMS: atom_id res chain seq x y z
N MET A 1 -11.86 -59.03 1.73
CA MET A 1 -11.54 -58.57 3.10
C MET A 1 -11.48 -57.06 3.03
N ASP A 2 -12.58 -56.36 2.72
CA ASP A 2 -12.46 -54.97 2.24
C ASP A 2 -13.62 -54.05 2.67
N ASP A 3 -14.44 -54.46 3.65
CA ASP A 3 -15.61 -53.66 4.08
C ASP A 3 -15.33 -52.81 5.34
N SER A 4 -14.27 -53.15 6.09
CA SER A 4 -13.86 -52.41 7.29
C SER A 4 -12.93 -51.22 7.00
N SER A 5 -12.30 -51.17 5.82
CA SER A 5 -11.42 -50.06 5.43
C SER A 5 -12.22 -48.82 5.01
N VAL A 6 -13.32 -49.04 4.27
CA VAL A 6 -14.14 -47.96 3.71
C VAL A 6 -14.81 -47.12 4.80
N LYS A 7 -15.26 -47.75 5.89
CA LYS A 7 -15.92 -47.04 7.01
C LYS A 7 -14.97 -46.17 7.84
N ALA A 8 -13.68 -46.53 7.87
CA ALA A 8 -12.66 -45.74 8.58
C ALA A 8 -12.29 -44.50 7.76
N GLU A 9 -12.21 -44.62 6.43
CA GLU A 9 -11.88 -43.52 5.52
C GLU A 9 -13.00 -42.45 5.46
N GLU A 10 -14.26 -42.87 5.51
CA GLU A 10 -15.42 -41.96 5.55
C GLU A 10 -15.51 -41.17 6.88
N GLN A 11 -15.15 -41.78 8.02
CA GLN A 11 -15.02 -41.07 9.30
C GLN A 11 -13.83 -40.11 9.33
N THR A 12 -12.73 -40.43 8.64
CA THR A 12 -11.59 -39.51 8.52
C THR A 12 -11.88 -38.33 7.60
N MET A 13 -12.68 -38.52 6.53
CA MET A 13 -13.14 -37.42 5.68
C MET A 13 -14.17 -36.51 6.37
N LEU A 14 -15.08 -37.06 7.18
CA LEU A 14 -16.06 -36.27 7.92
C LEU A 14 -15.46 -35.47 9.10
N LEU A 15 -14.27 -35.84 9.59
CA LEU A 15 -13.54 -35.07 10.59
C LEU A 15 -12.68 -33.95 9.98
N GLU A 16 -12.31 -34.03 8.70
CA GLU A 16 -11.59 -32.95 8.02
C GLU A 16 -12.51 -31.79 7.60
N GLU A 17 -13.82 -32.03 7.48
CA GLU A 17 -14.84 -31.01 7.20
C GLU A 17 -15.22 -30.16 8.44
N GLY A 18 -14.68 -30.48 9.62
CA GLY A 18 -14.97 -29.83 10.90
C GLY A 18 -13.99 -28.72 11.32
N GLY A 19 -13.26 -28.13 10.37
CA GLY A 19 -11.98 -27.45 10.64
C GLY A 19 -11.85 -25.98 10.26
N GLN A 20 -12.94 -25.22 10.03
CA GLN A 20 -12.86 -23.77 10.01
C GLN A 20 -13.96 -23.18 10.89
N ALA A 21 -13.61 -23.10 12.18
CA ALA A 21 -14.29 -22.28 13.15
C ALA A 21 -14.60 -20.91 12.52
N MET A 22 -15.88 -20.57 12.61
CA MET A 22 -16.47 -19.28 12.26
C MET A 22 -15.44 -18.16 12.40
N ALA A 23 -15.14 -17.48 11.29
CA ALA A 23 -14.47 -16.20 11.33
C ALA A 23 -15.28 -15.30 12.27
N ALA A 24 -14.77 -15.15 13.51
CA ALA A 24 -15.39 -14.34 14.52
C ALA A 24 -15.51 -12.94 13.93
N LYS A 25 -16.75 -12.52 13.64
CA LYS A 25 -17.07 -11.11 13.38
C LYS A 25 -16.35 -10.30 14.44
N PRO A 26 -15.51 -9.31 14.07
CA PRO A 26 -14.89 -8.47 15.08
C PRO A 26 -16.04 -7.81 15.84
N ALA A 27 -16.19 -8.19 17.11
CA ALA A 27 -17.09 -7.53 18.02
C ALA A 27 -16.78 -6.05 17.93
N TYR A 28 -17.80 -5.23 17.68
CA TYR A 28 -17.71 -3.78 17.58
C TYR A 28 -17.35 -3.24 18.96
N THR A 29 -16.08 -3.40 19.34
CA THR A 29 -15.51 -2.85 20.56
C THR A 29 -15.43 -1.36 20.31
N SER A 30 -16.14 -0.60 21.14
CA SER A 30 -16.17 0.86 21.06
C SER A 30 -14.76 1.42 20.82
N LEU A 31 -14.60 2.34 19.87
CA LEU A 31 -13.30 2.96 19.56
C LEU A 31 -12.60 3.50 20.82
N THR A 32 -13.37 4.02 21.78
CA THR A 32 -12.87 4.46 23.09
C THR A 32 -12.22 3.34 23.89
N SER A 33 -12.76 2.12 23.84
CA SER A 33 -12.19 0.95 24.52
C SER A 33 -10.89 0.48 23.86
N GLN A 34 -10.81 0.53 22.52
CA GLN A 34 -9.58 0.19 21.81
C GLN A 34 -8.48 1.23 22.06
N ILE A 35 -8.82 2.52 22.07
CA ILE A 35 -7.89 3.61 22.39
C ILE A 35 -7.41 3.49 23.84
N LEU A 36 -8.30 3.21 24.81
CA LEU A 36 -7.90 3.00 26.21
C LEU A 36 -6.97 1.79 26.36
N ARG A 37 -7.26 0.67 25.70
CA ARG A 37 -6.38 -0.51 25.69
C ARG A 37 -5.03 -0.21 25.05
N LEU A 38 -5.01 0.61 24.01
CA LEU A 38 -3.77 1.08 23.37
C LEU A 38 -2.95 1.96 24.33
N ILE A 39 -3.59 2.90 25.03
CA ILE A 39 -2.94 3.76 26.04
C ILE A 39 -2.41 2.94 27.22
N PHE A 40 -3.15 1.92 27.65
CA PHE A 40 -2.72 0.98 28.70
C PHE A 40 -1.69 -0.06 28.22
N MET A 41 -1.27 0.05 26.96
CA MET A 41 -0.18 -0.72 26.36
C MET A 41 -0.41 -2.24 26.37
N ASP A 42 -1.63 -2.65 26.03
CA ASP A 42 -2.01 -4.06 25.90
C ASP A 42 -1.20 -4.78 24.81
N GLN A 43 -0.45 -5.81 25.21
CA GLN A 43 0.53 -6.52 24.35
C GLN A 43 -0.12 -7.21 23.15
N LEU A 44 -1.35 -7.70 23.30
CA LEU A 44 -2.06 -8.43 22.22
C LEU A 44 -2.44 -7.49 21.07
N LEU A 45 -2.97 -6.31 21.39
CA LEU A 45 -3.38 -5.30 20.42
C LEU A 45 -2.16 -4.69 19.69
N LEU A 46 -1.05 -4.49 20.41
CA LEU A 46 0.20 -4.00 19.84
C LEU A 46 0.83 -5.00 18.86
N LEU A 47 0.78 -6.30 19.16
CA LEU A 47 1.32 -7.35 18.29
C LEU A 47 0.53 -7.50 16.99
N GLU A 48 -0.80 -7.43 17.10
CA GLU A 48 -1.72 -7.45 15.96
C GLU A 48 -1.47 -6.27 15.02
N ASN A 49 -1.29 -5.06 15.58
CA ASN A 49 -1.20 -3.81 14.82
C ASN A 49 0.24 -3.25 14.70
N ARG A 50 1.28 -4.07 14.90
CA ARG A 50 2.69 -3.59 14.97
C ARG A 50 3.13 -2.74 13.78
N LEU A 51 2.63 -3.04 12.58
CA LEU A 51 2.98 -2.34 11.35
C LEU A 51 2.33 -0.96 11.29
N THR A 52 1.06 -0.85 11.71
CA THR A 52 0.33 0.42 11.71
C THR A 52 0.88 1.35 12.78
N LEU A 53 1.19 0.82 13.97
CA LEU A 53 1.85 1.57 15.04
C LEU A 53 3.23 2.11 14.62
N ARG A 54 4.03 1.29 13.92
CA ARG A 54 5.30 1.74 13.36
C ARG A 54 5.13 2.82 12.28
N ALA A 55 4.09 2.71 11.45
CA ALA A 55 3.78 3.73 10.44
C ALA A 55 3.35 5.04 11.10
N ILE A 56 2.46 4.98 12.10
CA ILE A 56 1.99 6.13 12.88
C ILE A 56 3.14 6.77 13.64
N SER A 57 4.06 5.99 14.22
CA SER A 57 5.23 6.55 14.93
C SER A 57 6.16 7.29 13.98
N LYS A 58 6.43 6.74 12.79
CA LYS A 58 7.23 7.41 11.76
C LYS A 58 6.56 8.70 11.28
N PHE A 59 5.26 8.63 11.02
CA PHE A 59 4.47 9.79 10.59
C PHE A 59 4.45 10.88 11.67
N GLY A 60 4.21 10.51 12.93
CA GLY A 60 4.28 11.42 14.07
C GLY A 60 5.66 12.06 14.24
N GLY A 61 6.73 11.30 13.99
CA GLY A 61 8.10 11.82 13.95
C GLY A 61 8.30 12.88 12.86
N TYR A 62 7.77 12.66 11.66
CA TYR A 62 7.80 13.68 10.60
C TYR A 62 6.99 14.93 10.96
N LEU A 63 5.80 14.77 11.56
CA LEU A 63 5.00 15.89 12.02
C LEU A 63 5.71 16.70 13.11
N LEU A 64 6.34 16.01 14.07
CA LEU A 64 7.13 16.66 15.12
C LEU A 64 8.33 17.40 14.53
N TYR A 65 9.03 16.78 13.57
CA TYR A 65 10.13 17.43 12.86
C TYR A 65 9.68 18.70 12.14
N PHE A 66 8.59 18.64 11.36
CA PHE A 66 8.04 19.82 10.70
C PHE A 66 7.58 20.88 11.69
N TYR A 67 6.92 20.49 12.78
CA TYR A 67 6.49 21.43 13.82
C TYR A 67 7.67 22.13 14.48
N ILE A 68 8.75 21.41 14.78
CA ILE A 68 9.98 22.00 15.33
C ILE A 68 10.62 22.93 14.30
N CYS A 69 10.74 22.51 13.04
CA CYS A 69 11.31 23.33 11.97
C CYS A 69 10.53 24.64 11.74
N ASP A 70 9.21 24.59 11.83
CA ASP A 70 8.33 25.74 11.65
C ASP A 70 8.32 26.66 12.88
N ARG A 71 8.12 26.11 14.08
CA ARG A 71 7.91 26.92 15.30
C ARG A 71 9.20 27.35 15.98
N ALA A 72 10.27 26.57 15.86
CA ALA A 72 11.48 26.84 16.64
C ALA A 72 12.48 27.76 15.92
N ASN A 73 12.25 28.16 14.65
CA ASN A 73 13.19 28.94 13.82
C ASN A 73 14.66 28.45 13.94
N LEU A 74 14.87 27.17 14.28
CA LEU A 74 16.18 26.59 14.58
C LEU A 74 17.10 26.63 13.36
N LEU A 75 16.48 26.54 12.18
CA LEU A 75 17.10 26.83 10.91
C LEU A 75 16.78 28.30 10.65
N GLY A 76 17.70 29.19 11.05
CA GLY A 76 17.50 30.64 10.93
C GLY A 76 17.03 31.04 9.54
N GLU A 77 16.24 32.11 9.45
CA GLU A 77 15.72 32.61 8.18
C GLU A 77 16.87 32.78 7.18
N SER A 78 16.90 31.91 6.18
CA SER A 78 17.85 32.04 5.09
C SER A 78 17.41 33.24 4.27
N ALA A 79 18.25 34.28 4.23
CA ALA A 79 18.05 35.38 3.31
C ALA A 79 17.94 34.81 1.89
N LYS A 80 16.77 34.98 1.25
CA LYS A 80 16.48 34.53 -0.11
C LYS A 80 17.40 35.24 -1.09
N ASN A 81 18.61 34.72 -1.26
CA ASN A 81 19.59 35.19 -2.22
C ASN A 81 19.42 34.38 -3.50
N TYR A 82 18.62 34.92 -4.43
CA TYR A 82 18.50 34.33 -5.76
C TYR A 82 19.76 34.62 -6.57
N ASN A 83 20.44 33.55 -7.01
CA ASN A 83 21.53 33.66 -7.96
C ASN A 83 21.14 32.97 -9.27
N ARG A 84 21.12 33.72 -10.38
CA ARG A 84 20.79 33.21 -11.71
C ARG A 84 21.72 32.08 -12.15
N ASP A 85 23.01 32.20 -11.82
CA ASP A 85 24.02 31.23 -12.27
C ASP A 85 23.85 29.89 -11.54
N LEU A 86 23.53 29.93 -10.24
CA LEU A 86 23.25 28.72 -9.45
C LEU A 86 21.98 28.03 -9.94
N PHE A 87 20.94 28.79 -10.28
CA PHE A 87 19.71 28.25 -10.85
C PHE A 87 19.97 27.57 -12.20
N LEU A 88 20.69 28.23 -13.11
CA LEU A 88 21.03 27.67 -14.42
C LEU A 88 21.93 26.43 -14.28
N PHE A 89 22.93 26.46 -13.39
CA PHE A 89 23.77 25.31 -13.09
C PHE A 89 22.94 24.09 -12.65
N LEU A 90 22.04 24.27 -11.70
CA LEU A 90 21.18 23.20 -11.20
C LEU A 90 20.20 22.69 -12.27
N TYR A 91 19.68 23.59 -13.11
CA TYR A 91 18.83 23.23 -14.24
C TYR A 91 19.57 22.38 -15.27
N PHE A 92 20.79 22.76 -15.67
CA PHE A 92 21.61 21.98 -16.59
C PHE A 92 21.96 20.61 -16.00
N LEU A 93 22.30 20.55 -14.70
CA LEU A 93 22.55 19.27 -14.03
C LEU A 93 21.31 18.36 -14.08
N LEU A 94 20.12 18.90 -13.78
CA LEU A 94 18.87 18.17 -13.87
C LEU A 94 18.57 17.73 -15.30
N PHE A 95 18.83 18.58 -16.29
CA PHE A 95 18.67 18.25 -17.71
C PHE A 95 19.58 17.09 -18.13
N ILE A 96 20.83 17.07 -17.67
CA ILE A 96 21.76 15.95 -17.91
C ILE A 96 21.24 14.67 -17.25
N VAL A 97 20.80 14.72 -15.99
CA VAL A 97 20.25 13.53 -15.30
C VAL A 97 18.97 13.03 -15.99
N ALA A 98 18.08 13.93 -16.39
CA ALA A 98 16.85 13.61 -17.08
C ALA A 98 17.12 12.97 -18.44
N THR A 99 18.04 13.52 -19.22
CA THR A 99 18.46 12.94 -20.50
C THR A 99 19.13 11.59 -20.29
N MET A 100 20.08 11.45 -19.37
CA MET A 100 20.73 10.17 -19.04
C MET A 100 19.73 9.09 -18.60
N THR A 101 18.74 9.46 -17.79
CA THR A 101 17.69 8.55 -17.35
C THR A 101 16.76 8.17 -18.51
N SER A 102 16.37 9.14 -19.34
CA SER A 102 15.51 8.92 -20.51
C SER A 102 16.19 8.05 -21.57
N PHE A 103 17.48 8.27 -21.82
CA PHE A 103 18.25 7.44 -22.75
C PHE A 103 18.43 6.02 -22.22
N LYS A 104 18.56 5.81 -20.90
CA LYS A 104 18.58 4.46 -20.31
C LYS A 104 17.24 3.74 -20.43
N VAL A 105 16.11 4.43 -20.25
CA VAL A 105 14.76 3.83 -20.33
C VAL A 105 14.44 3.29 -21.73
N HIS A 106 15.01 3.87 -22.79
CA HIS A 106 14.76 3.44 -24.18
C HIS A 106 15.79 2.45 -24.74
N GLN A 107 16.82 2.06 -23.99
CA GLN A 107 17.81 1.06 -24.44
C GLN A 107 17.31 -0.39 -24.25
N ASP A 108 16.34 -0.64 -23.36
CA ASP A 108 15.79 -1.99 -23.13
C ASP A 108 14.54 -2.30 -23.98
N LYS A 109 14.06 -1.34 -24.78
CA LYS A 109 12.99 -1.54 -25.76
C LYS A 109 13.29 -0.74 -27.01
N SER A 110 14.09 -1.35 -27.88
CA SER A 110 14.27 -0.89 -29.24
C SER A 110 12.91 -0.70 -29.94
N SER A 111 12.68 0.51 -30.42
CA SER A 111 11.67 0.90 -31.40
C SER A 111 11.94 0.25 -32.77
N PHE A 112 12.10 -1.07 -32.83
CA PHE A 112 12.28 -1.82 -34.07
C PHE A 112 11.26 -2.95 -34.25
N THR A 113 10.36 -3.20 -33.30
CA THR A 113 9.22 -4.10 -33.54
C THR A 113 7.92 -3.38 -33.26
N GLY A 114 7.14 -3.10 -34.30
CA GLY A 114 5.87 -2.38 -34.30
C GLY A 114 4.75 -3.10 -33.54
N LYS A 115 4.95 -3.40 -32.27
CA LYS A 115 3.92 -3.93 -31.37
C LYS A 115 3.46 -2.81 -30.47
N SER A 116 2.34 -2.23 -30.90
CA SER A 116 1.42 -1.35 -30.20
C SER A 116 1.77 -1.02 -28.73
N VAL A 117 2.06 0.26 -28.49
CA VAL A 117 1.82 0.97 -27.23
C VAL A 117 0.29 1.02 -26.98
N LEU A 118 -0.34 -0.14 -26.91
CA LEU A 118 -1.78 -0.33 -26.77
C LEU A 118 -2.08 -1.58 -25.93
N TYR A 119 -1.18 -1.91 -25.00
CA TYR A 119 -1.37 -3.01 -24.07
C TYR A 119 -0.76 -2.69 -22.70
N PHE A 120 -0.95 -1.47 -22.23
CA PHE A 120 -0.97 -1.21 -20.80
C PHE A 120 -2.36 -0.67 -20.51
N ASN A 121 -3.06 -1.25 -19.53
CA ASN A 121 -4.38 -0.81 -19.05
C ASN A 121 -5.63 -1.26 -19.85
N ARG A 122 -5.52 -2.05 -20.93
CA ARG A 122 -6.73 -2.57 -21.61
C ARG A 122 -7.55 -3.50 -20.72
N HIS A 123 -6.88 -4.38 -19.99
CA HIS A 123 -7.56 -5.30 -19.08
C HIS A 123 -8.30 -4.57 -17.95
N GLN A 124 -7.67 -3.57 -17.32
CA GLN A 124 -8.32 -2.70 -16.33
C GLN A 124 -9.53 -1.96 -16.93
N THR A 125 -9.44 -1.45 -18.16
CA THR A 125 -10.57 -0.76 -18.81
C THR A 125 -11.79 -1.67 -19.00
N GLU A 126 -11.57 -2.94 -19.36
CA GLU A 126 -12.65 -3.92 -19.51
C GLU A 126 -13.26 -4.31 -18.15
N GLU A 127 -12.46 -4.42 -17.09
CA GLU A 127 -12.98 -4.64 -15.73
C GLU A 127 -13.88 -3.47 -15.29
N TRP A 128 -13.41 -2.23 -15.39
CA TRP A 128 -14.22 -1.06 -15.02
C TRP A 128 -15.54 -0.98 -15.80
N LYS A 129 -15.52 -1.36 -17.08
CA LYS A 129 -16.72 -1.44 -17.92
C LYS A 129 -17.69 -2.53 -17.46
N GLY A 130 -17.19 -3.70 -17.06
CA GLY A 130 -18.00 -4.79 -16.50
C GLY A 130 -18.70 -4.39 -15.20
N TRP A 131 -17.99 -3.71 -14.30
CA TRP A 131 -18.56 -3.22 -13.03
C TRP A 131 -19.68 -2.20 -13.28
N MET A 132 -19.57 -1.36 -14.30
CA MET A 132 -20.62 -0.41 -14.67
C MET A 132 -21.89 -1.08 -15.23
N GLN A 133 -21.76 -2.22 -15.91
CA GLN A 133 -22.91 -2.99 -16.42
C GLN A 133 -23.62 -3.74 -15.30
N ASP A 134 -22.89 -4.44 -14.44
CA ASP A 134 -23.43 -5.17 -13.29
C ASP A 134 -24.10 -4.21 -12.26
N SER A 135 -23.52 -3.01 -12.09
CA SER A 135 -24.13 -1.97 -11.27
C SER A 135 -25.41 -1.39 -11.90
N ARG A 136 -25.54 -1.40 -13.23
CA ARG A 136 -26.75 -0.90 -13.92
C ARG A 136 -27.88 -1.93 -13.93
N SER A 137 -27.56 -3.23 -13.99
CA SER A 137 -28.54 -4.31 -13.92
C SER A 137 -29.09 -4.57 -12.52
N ARG A 138 -28.40 -4.12 -11.46
CA ARG A 138 -28.86 -4.25 -10.06
C ARG A 138 -29.81 -3.13 -9.59
N PHE A 139 -30.07 -2.12 -10.43
CA PHE A 139 -30.94 -0.99 -10.11
C PHE A 139 -32.26 -0.99 -10.91
N PHE A 140 -32.56 -2.06 -11.66
CA PHE A 140 -33.84 -2.28 -12.35
C PHE A 140 -34.47 -3.61 -11.94
#